data_AF-A0A917ZU49-F1
#
_entry.id   AF-A0A917ZU49-F1
#
_cell.length_a   1.000
_cell.length_b   1.000
_cell.length_c   1.000
_cell.angle_alpha   90.00
_cell.angle_beta   90.00
_cell.angle_gamma   90.00
#
_symmetry.space_group_name_H-M   'P 1'
#
loop_
_entity.id
_entity.type
_entity.pdbx_description
1 polymer ?
#
loop_
_entity_poly.entity_id
_entity_poly.type
_entity_poly.pdbx_seq_one_letter_code
_entity_poly.pdbx_strand_id
1 'polypeptide(L)'
;MHSDATGACDVSVQAQRYALALKDLFSRSKAPQRALAETLNYSGAAVSRYFSGERIPAADFHQGLVDFLSARGVTVSDSELRELEELRGQALAAGSAMGSQLACLREDVERLTVQLAQAHETNRSAARDLSALGQELTQLGRALEEALERAAAAEAERDRLRTVNAEQSRRLEDAADYNRTVESELAQGKERIARLHTEVQVLRRQVRRLQEEAAEQERAGEQERAGEQERAGEQERAGEPAERAVAGAGTRTGAGAGTRTGTATAKARTQSRPRRTRSETAEGSDDITGGDSVTGTTSPRPTGEGRLDDGTGAPLDDGPGIQRGQAEPVGRRRRMTDTWVIAVAVVMGAAGALVTETAAHDMGQDIAAGAAVAAVVYATELASEAVADRGARRRKGTDGGA
;
A
#
# COMPACT_ATOMS: atom_id res chain seq x y z
N MET A 1 -50.04 82.53 -21.89
CA MET A 1 -51.22 81.73 -21.49
C MET A 1 -51.61 80.64 -22.49
N HIS A 2 -50.83 80.29 -23.52
CA HIS A 2 -51.10 79.12 -24.37
C HIS A 2 -49.77 78.47 -24.80
N SER A 3 -49.32 77.45 -24.06
CA SER A 3 -48.39 76.42 -24.54
C SER A 3 -48.13 75.32 -23.49
N ASP A 4 -49.15 74.93 -22.71
CA ASP A 4 -49.08 73.86 -21.68
C ASP A 4 -49.94 72.63 -22.05
N ALA A 5 -50.00 72.25 -23.33
CA ALA A 5 -50.90 71.15 -23.73
C ALA A 5 -50.36 70.20 -24.82
N THR A 6 -49.05 70.19 -25.03
CA THR A 6 -48.39 69.06 -25.68
C THR A 6 -47.20 68.63 -24.85
N GLY A 7 -47.47 68.27 -23.59
CA GLY A 7 -46.73 67.17 -22.96
C GLY A 7 -47.07 65.87 -23.69
N ALA A 8 -46.87 65.85 -25.01
CA ALA A 8 -46.76 64.62 -25.76
C ALA A 8 -45.61 63.91 -25.04
N CYS A 9 -45.96 62.88 -24.28
CA CYS A 9 -45.00 62.08 -23.57
C CYS A 9 -43.99 61.66 -24.63
N ASP A 10 -42.78 62.22 -24.58
CA ASP A 10 -41.67 61.75 -25.40
C ASP A 10 -41.41 60.33 -24.90
N VAL A 11 -42.16 59.39 -25.49
CA VAL A 11 -42.02 57.98 -25.22
C VAL A 11 -40.61 57.65 -25.65
N SER A 12 -39.77 57.34 -24.66
CA SER A 12 -38.37 57.02 -24.90
C SER A 12 -38.26 56.03 -26.07
N VAL A 13 -37.32 56.27 -26.97
CA VAL A 13 -37.05 55.40 -28.13
C VAL A 13 -36.90 53.94 -27.68
N GLN A 14 -36.36 53.71 -26.47
CA GLN A 14 -36.22 52.37 -25.90
C GLN A 14 -37.56 51.74 -25.51
N ALA A 15 -38.50 52.51 -24.96
CA ALA A 15 -39.84 52.03 -24.63
C ALA A 15 -40.63 51.66 -25.90
N GLN A 16 -40.45 52.40 -26.99
CA GLN A 16 -41.07 52.05 -28.29
C GLN A 16 -40.47 50.76 -28.87
N ARG A 17 -39.14 50.60 -28.83
CA ARG A 17 -38.47 49.37 -29.29
C ARG A 17 -38.96 48.15 -28.53
N TYR A 18 -39.02 48.26 -27.21
CA TYR A 18 -39.56 47.21 -26.35
C TYR A 18 -41.03 46.88 -26.66
N ALA A 19 -41.87 47.89 -26.86
CA ALA A 19 -43.28 47.69 -27.20
C ALA A 19 -43.49 47.00 -28.56
N LEU A 20 -42.63 47.31 -29.55
CA LEU A 20 -42.63 46.65 -30.85
C LEU A 20 -42.22 45.17 -30.73
N ALA A 21 -41.19 44.86 -29.94
CA ALA A 21 -40.78 43.48 -29.69
C ALA A 21 -41.89 42.67 -28.99
N LEU A 22 -42.55 43.26 -27.97
CA LEU A 22 -43.72 42.67 -27.33
C LEU A 22 -44.83 42.37 -28.34
N LYS A 23 -45.12 43.34 -29.22
CA LYS A 23 -46.17 43.22 -30.23
C LYS A 23 -45.86 42.14 -31.26
N ASP A 24 -44.60 42.04 -31.70
CA ASP A 24 -44.14 40.99 -32.61
C ASP A 24 -44.38 39.60 -31.99
N LEU A 25 -43.89 39.37 -30.77
CA LEU A 25 -44.10 38.11 -30.03
C LEU A 25 -45.58 37.78 -29.87
N PHE A 26 -46.40 38.76 -29.46
CA PHE A 26 -47.83 38.54 -29.28
C PHE A 26 -48.56 38.19 -30.60
N SER A 27 -48.15 38.80 -31.71
CA SER A 27 -48.79 38.61 -33.02
C SER A 27 -48.76 37.15 -33.50
N ARG A 28 -47.77 36.37 -33.06
CA ARG A 28 -47.61 34.94 -33.36
C ARG A 28 -48.77 34.08 -32.83
N SER A 29 -49.42 34.52 -31.74
CA SER A 29 -50.55 33.81 -31.12
C SER A 29 -51.87 33.92 -31.88
N LYS A 30 -51.98 34.92 -32.79
CA LYS A 30 -53.22 35.31 -33.48
C LYS A 30 -54.41 35.62 -32.53
N ALA A 31 -54.15 35.85 -31.24
CA ALA A 31 -55.16 36.12 -30.24
C ALA A 31 -55.54 37.61 -30.21
N PRO A 32 -56.79 37.96 -29.84
CA PRO A 32 -57.12 39.35 -29.53
C PRO A 32 -56.46 39.78 -28.20
N GLN A 33 -55.99 41.04 -28.11
CA GLN A 33 -55.40 41.60 -26.88
C GLN A 33 -56.31 41.47 -25.65
N ARG A 34 -57.63 41.49 -25.87
CA ARG A 34 -58.64 41.26 -24.82
C ARG A 34 -58.48 39.90 -24.13
N ALA A 35 -58.17 38.84 -24.89
CA ALA A 35 -57.98 37.52 -24.31
C ALA A 35 -56.73 37.45 -23.43
N LEU A 36 -55.65 38.16 -23.80
CA LEU A 36 -54.46 38.29 -22.97
C LEU A 36 -54.78 39.07 -21.68
N ALA A 37 -55.47 40.20 -21.82
CA ALA A 37 -55.88 41.03 -20.68
C ALA A 37 -56.75 40.26 -19.68
N GLU A 38 -57.72 39.49 -20.17
CA GLU A 38 -58.57 38.62 -19.35
C GLU A 38 -57.78 37.50 -18.67
N THR A 39 -56.84 36.86 -19.39
CA THR A 39 -56.02 35.76 -18.82
C THR A 39 -55.11 36.26 -17.70
N LEU A 40 -54.52 37.45 -17.87
CA LEU A 40 -53.57 38.01 -16.91
C LEU A 40 -54.22 38.90 -15.83
N ASN A 41 -55.56 39.07 -15.87
CA ASN A 41 -56.30 39.99 -15.00
C ASN A 41 -55.84 41.46 -15.10
N TYR A 42 -55.37 41.88 -16.27
CA TYR A 42 -55.05 43.28 -16.55
C TYR A 42 -56.23 43.98 -17.24
N SER A 43 -56.36 45.29 -17.05
CA SER A 43 -57.31 46.06 -17.86
C SER A 43 -56.85 46.10 -19.32
N GLY A 44 -57.79 45.99 -20.27
CA GLY A 44 -57.47 46.08 -21.69
C GLY A 44 -56.73 47.37 -22.05
N ALA A 45 -57.06 48.49 -21.40
CA ALA A 45 -56.37 49.77 -21.57
C ALA A 45 -54.91 49.73 -21.10
N ALA A 46 -54.60 49.03 -20.01
CA ALA A 46 -53.21 48.87 -19.55
C ALA A 46 -52.39 48.06 -20.57
N VAL A 47 -52.96 46.96 -21.08
CA VAL A 47 -52.32 46.12 -22.11
C VAL A 47 -52.08 46.93 -23.39
N SER A 48 -53.05 47.72 -23.85
CA SER A 48 -52.87 48.61 -24.99
C SER A 48 -51.73 49.62 -24.78
N ARG A 49 -51.59 50.19 -23.58
CA ARG A 49 -50.50 51.11 -23.22
C ARG A 49 -49.13 50.43 -23.16
N TYR A 50 -49.08 49.14 -22.82
CA TYR A 50 -47.84 48.36 -22.91
C TYR A 50 -47.41 48.16 -24.36
N PHE A 51 -48.35 47.80 -25.24
CA PHE A 51 -48.08 47.64 -26.67
C PHE A 51 -47.83 48.95 -27.44
N SER A 52 -48.20 50.11 -26.89
CA SER A 52 -47.85 51.42 -27.45
C SER A 52 -46.53 51.99 -26.90
N GLY A 53 -45.96 51.39 -25.85
CA GLY A 53 -44.77 51.89 -25.17
C GLY A 53 -45.03 53.05 -24.22
N GLU A 54 -46.29 53.50 -24.06
CA GLU A 54 -46.66 54.55 -23.11
C GLU A 54 -46.41 54.14 -21.64
N ARG A 55 -46.47 52.83 -21.36
CA ARG A 55 -46.16 52.28 -20.05
C ARG A 55 -45.29 51.04 -20.22
N ILE A 56 -44.36 50.85 -19.30
CA ILE A 56 -43.56 49.63 -19.22
C ILE A 56 -44.26 48.68 -18.22
N PRO A 57 -44.55 47.43 -18.60
CA PRO A 57 -45.19 46.47 -17.72
C PRO A 57 -44.23 45.97 -16.62
N ALA A 58 -44.81 45.44 -15.55
CA ALA A 58 -44.07 44.78 -14.48
C ALA A 58 -43.54 43.40 -14.94
N ALA A 59 -42.60 42.82 -14.20
CA ALA A 59 -41.90 41.59 -14.62
C ALA A 59 -42.86 40.38 -14.72
N ASP A 60 -43.88 40.32 -13.87
CA ASP A 60 -44.92 39.29 -13.87
C ASP A 60 -45.74 39.25 -15.17
N PHE A 61 -45.91 40.39 -15.84
CA PHE A 61 -46.57 40.45 -17.14
C PHE A 61 -45.82 39.65 -18.21
N HIS A 62 -44.48 39.63 -18.17
CA HIS A 62 -43.68 38.86 -19.11
C HIS A 62 -43.88 37.36 -18.94
N GLN A 63 -43.81 36.87 -17.71
CA GLN A 63 -44.08 35.47 -17.41
C GLN A 63 -45.50 35.09 -17.84
N GLY A 64 -46.48 35.94 -17.51
CA GLY A 64 -47.86 35.74 -17.93
C GLY A 64 -48.04 35.70 -19.46
N LEU A 65 -47.32 36.55 -20.20
CA LEU A 65 -47.33 36.53 -21.67
C LEU A 65 -46.75 35.21 -22.19
N VAL A 66 -45.65 34.72 -21.63
CA VAL A 66 -45.05 33.43 -22.02
C VAL A 66 -45.97 32.27 -21.76
N ASP A 67 -46.61 32.24 -20.59
CA ASP A 67 -47.57 31.20 -20.22
C ASP A 67 -48.78 31.22 -21.17
N PHE A 68 -49.28 32.42 -21.50
CA PHE A 68 -50.36 32.62 -22.46
C PHE A 68 -49.99 32.16 -23.87
N LEU A 69 -48.77 32.46 -24.34
CA LEU A 69 -48.28 32.03 -25.65
C LEU A 69 -48.08 30.51 -25.70
N SER A 70 -47.51 29.93 -24.65
CA SER A 70 -47.29 28.50 -24.50
C SER A 70 -48.59 27.71 -24.49
N ALA A 71 -49.62 28.21 -23.79
CA ALA A 71 -50.97 27.63 -23.79
C ALA A 71 -51.62 27.58 -25.18
N ARG A 72 -51.13 28.39 -26.12
CA ARG A 72 -51.58 28.43 -27.53
C ARG A 72 -50.62 27.73 -28.49
N GLY A 73 -49.64 27.01 -27.98
CA GLY A 73 -48.66 26.28 -28.78
C GLY A 73 -47.59 27.17 -29.43
N VAL A 74 -47.43 28.41 -28.98
CA VAL A 74 -46.34 29.29 -29.42
C VAL A 74 -45.20 29.15 -28.42
N THR A 75 -44.10 28.51 -28.86
CA THR A 75 -42.88 28.43 -28.06
C THR A 75 -42.09 29.72 -28.20
N VAL A 76 -41.76 30.36 -27.07
CA VAL A 76 -40.82 31.49 -27.02
C VAL A 76 -39.46 30.94 -26.61
N SER A 77 -38.41 31.26 -27.35
CA SER A 77 -37.07 30.77 -27.00
C SER A 77 -36.47 31.56 -25.84
N ASP A 78 -35.58 30.93 -25.06
CA ASP A 78 -34.86 31.59 -23.97
C ASP A 78 -34.03 32.80 -24.44
N SER A 79 -33.63 32.83 -25.72
CA SER A 79 -32.93 33.99 -26.29
C SER A 79 -33.87 35.16 -26.54
N GLU A 80 -35.09 34.90 -27.03
CA GLU A 80 -36.11 35.94 -27.24
C GLU A 80 -36.58 36.55 -25.91
N LEU A 81 -36.69 35.72 -24.87
CA LEU A 81 -37.01 36.19 -23.51
C LEU A 81 -35.92 37.10 -22.96
N ARG A 82 -34.65 36.70 -23.09
CA ARG A 82 -33.52 37.53 -22.66
C ARG A 82 -33.45 38.86 -23.42
N GLU A 83 -33.69 38.85 -24.73
CA GLU A 83 -33.74 40.08 -25.53
C GLU A 83 -34.88 41.01 -25.06
N LEU A 84 -36.05 40.44 -24.77
CA LEU A 84 -37.21 41.19 -24.30
C LEU A 84 -36.99 41.81 -22.89
N GLU A 85 -36.35 41.06 -21.99
CA GLU A 85 -35.95 41.53 -20.66
C GLU A 85 -34.88 42.63 -20.75
N GLU A 86 -33.90 42.48 -21.65
CA GLU A 86 -32.87 43.50 -21.87
C GLU A 86 -33.49 44.81 -22.39
N LEU A 87 -34.36 44.73 -23.41
CA LEU A 87 -35.09 45.89 -23.93
C LEU A 87 -35.97 46.54 -22.86
N ARG A 88 -36.58 45.75 -21.97
CA ARG A 88 -37.34 46.26 -20.82
C ARG A 88 -36.46 47.02 -19.85
N GLY A 89 -35.30 46.47 -19.49
CA GLY A 89 -34.32 47.14 -18.64
C GLY A 89 -33.84 48.46 -19.24
N GLN A 90 -33.53 48.48 -20.54
CA GLN A 90 -33.16 49.69 -21.27
C GLN A 90 -34.29 50.74 -21.26
N ALA A 91 -35.55 50.31 -21.43
CA ALA A 91 -36.71 51.18 -21.38
C ALA A 91 -36.93 51.76 -19.97
N LEU A 92 -36.79 50.94 -18.91
CA LEU A 92 -36.93 51.39 -17.51
C LEU A 92 -35.83 52.38 -17.13
N ALA A 93 -34.59 52.10 -17.52
CA ALA A 93 -33.44 52.97 -17.27
C ALA A 93 -33.55 54.32 -17.99
N ALA A 94 -34.14 54.34 -19.19
CA ALA A 94 -34.38 55.57 -19.94
C ALA A 94 -35.60 56.36 -19.44
N GLY A 95 -36.45 55.77 -18.59
CA GLY A 95 -37.61 56.43 -18.01
C GLY A 95 -37.22 57.46 -16.95
N SER A 96 -37.65 58.71 -17.12
CA SER A 96 -37.42 59.79 -16.14
C SER A 96 -38.40 59.78 -14.96
N ALA A 97 -39.44 58.95 -15.01
CA ALA A 97 -40.41 58.84 -13.94
C ALA A 97 -39.82 58.09 -12.73
N MET A 98 -39.86 58.72 -11.55
CA MET A 98 -39.38 58.14 -10.28
C MET A 98 -39.98 56.74 -10.00
N GLY A 99 -41.24 56.51 -10.38
CA GLY A 99 -41.88 55.20 -10.23
C GLY A 99 -41.23 54.08 -11.06
N SER A 100 -40.76 54.39 -12.27
CA SER A 100 -40.05 53.44 -13.14
C SER A 100 -38.65 53.14 -12.59
N GLN A 101 -37.97 54.14 -12.04
CA GLN A 101 -36.66 53.96 -11.39
C GLN A 101 -36.78 53.08 -10.13
N LEU A 102 -37.80 53.29 -9.30
CA LEU A 102 -38.04 52.44 -8.13
C LEU A 102 -38.39 51.00 -8.52
N ALA A 103 -39.14 50.79 -9.60
CA ALA A 103 -39.41 49.46 -10.13
C ALA A 103 -38.12 48.76 -10.60
N CYS A 104 -37.27 49.47 -11.36
CA CYS A 104 -35.97 48.96 -11.80
C CYS A 104 -35.07 48.56 -10.62
N LEU A 105 -34.94 49.43 -9.61
CA LEU A 105 -34.12 49.16 -8.44
C LEU A 105 -34.64 47.96 -7.62
N ARG A 106 -35.96 47.76 -7.55
CA ARG A 106 -36.54 46.59 -6.87
C ARG A 106 -36.20 45.29 -7.60
N GLU A 107 -36.31 45.29 -8.92
CA GLU A 107 -35.96 44.13 -9.74
C GLU A 107 -34.46 43.82 -9.67
N ASP A 108 -33.61 44.85 -9.65
CA ASP A 108 -32.18 44.66 -9.47
C ASP A 108 -31.85 44.06 -8.09
N VAL A 109 -32.53 44.52 -7.03
CA VAL A 109 -32.37 43.96 -5.67
C VAL A 109 -32.84 42.51 -5.62
N GLU A 110 -34.00 42.19 -6.19
CA GLU A 110 -34.50 40.81 -6.27
C GLU A 110 -33.52 39.91 -7.05
N ARG A 111 -33.04 40.37 -8.21
CA ARG A 111 -32.04 39.63 -9.02
C ARG A 111 -30.74 39.40 -8.26
N LEU A 112 -30.20 40.44 -7.61
CA LEU A 112 -28.98 40.33 -6.82
C LEU A 112 -29.17 39.41 -5.60
N THR A 113 -30.36 39.40 -4.99
CA THR A 113 -30.68 38.51 -3.87
C THR A 113 -30.68 37.05 -4.31
N VAL A 114 -31.28 36.75 -5.48
CA VAL A 114 -31.25 35.40 -6.06
C VAL A 114 -29.81 34.99 -6.43
N GLN A 115 -29.03 35.88 -7.05
CA GLN A 115 -27.63 35.61 -7.40
C GLN A 115 -26.76 35.37 -6.16
N LEU A 116 -26.97 36.15 -5.09
CA LEU A 116 -26.27 35.96 -3.82
C LEU A 116 -26.64 34.62 -3.17
N ALA A 117 -27.92 34.25 -3.18
CA ALA A 117 -28.38 32.96 -2.67
C ALA A 117 -27.77 31.78 -3.46
N GLN A 118 -27.73 31.89 -4.80
CA GLN A 118 -27.07 30.91 -5.67
C GLN A 118 -25.57 30.80 -5.37
N ALA A 119 -24.87 31.93 -5.29
CA ALA A 119 -23.45 31.97 -4.95
C ALA A 119 -23.15 31.34 -3.57
N HIS A 120 -24.04 31.56 -2.59
CA HIS A 120 -23.92 30.92 -1.28
C HIS A 120 -24.15 29.41 -1.33
N GLU A 121 -25.05 28.90 -2.18
CA GLU A 121 -25.22 27.46 -2.35
C GLU A 121 -24.03 26.83 -3.10
N THR A 122 -23.49 27.49 -4.12
CA THR A 122 -22.27 27.03 -4.79
C THR A 122 -21.06 27.03 -3.87
N ASN A 123 -20.95 28.03 -2.98
CA ASN A 123 -19.87 28.07 -1.99
C ASN A 123 -20.07 27.00 -0.90
N ARG A 124 -21.32 26.78 -0.43
CA ARG A 124 -21.63 25.70 0.52
C ARG A 124 -21.34 24.31 -0.06
N SER A 125 -21.67 24.06 -1.32
CA SER A 125 -21.32 22.81 -1.99
C SER A 125 -19.80 22.65 -2.14
N ALA A 126 -19.10 23.67 -2.63
CA ALA A 126 -17.64 23.64 -2.71
C ALA A 126 -16.96 23.41 -1.35
N ALA A 127 -17.48 24.01 -0.27
CA ALA A 127 -16.98 23.79 1.09
C ALA A 127 -17.19 22.34 1.57
N ARG A 128 -18.31 21.71 1.22
CA ARG A 128 -18.56 20.28 1.50
C ARG A 128 -17.58 19.40 0.73
N ASP A 129 -17.33 19.70 -0.55
CA ASP A 129 -16.41 18.94 -1.39
C ASP A 129 -14.97 19.05 -0.89
N LEU A 130 -14.52 20.26 -0.51
CA LEU A 130 -13.21 20.46 0.11
C LEU A 130 -13.08 19.74 1.45
N SER A 131 -14.14 19.71 2.26
CA SER A 131 -14.16 18.96 3.51
C SER A 131 -14.05 17.45 3.27
N ALA A 132 -14.78 16.92 2.30
CA ALA A 132 -14.71 15.51 1.91
C ALA A 132 -13.31 15.13 1.42
N LEU A 133 -12.71 15.94 0.53
CA LEU A 133 -11.34 15.72 0.05
C LEU A 133 -10.30 15.82 1.18
N GLY A 134 -10.49 16.71 2.15
CA GLY A 134 -9.66 16.79 3.35
C GLY A 134 -9.74 15.53 4.22
N GLN A 135 -10.92 14.92 4.34
CA GLN A 135 -11.11 13.65 5.04
C GLN A 135 -10.43 12.50 4.29
N GLU A 136 -10.56 12.43 2.96
CA GLU A 136 -9.88 11.43 2.12
C GLU A 136 -8.36 11.51 2.23
N LEU A 137 -7.78 12.73 2.17
CA LEU A 137 -6.34 12.92 2.35
C LEU A 137 -5.87 12.47 3.75
N THR A 138 -6.66 12.71 4.78
CA THR A 138 -6.36 12.26 6.15
C THR A 138 -6.40 10.73 6.24
N GLN A 139 -7.38 10.09 5.60
CA GLN A 139 -7.48 8.62 5.56
C GLN A 139 -6.32 7.99 4.79
N LEU A 140 -5.96 8.54 3.63
CA LEU A 140 -4.80 8.10 2.86
C LEU A 140 -3.49 8.29 3.63
N GLY A 141 -3.36 9.38 4.39
CA GLY A 141 -2.22 9.62 5.29
C GLY A 141 -2.06 8.51 6.32
N ARG A 142 -3.13 8.15 7.03
CA ARG A 142 -3.12 7.05 8.02
C ARG A 142 -2.80 5.71 7.36
N ALA A 143 -3.41 5.41 6.21
CA ALA A 143 -3.15 4.17 5.48
C ALA A 143 -1.68 4.05 5.03
N LEU A 144 -1.05 5.17 4.64
CA LEU A 144 0.36 5.23 4.31
C LEU A 144 1.25 4.98 5.53
N GLU A 145 0.94 5.62 6.67
CA GLU A 145 1.66 5.40 7.93
C GLU A 145 1.59 3.93 8.36
N GLU A 146 0.40 3.33 8.37
CA GLU A 146 0.22 1.90 8.68
C GLU A 146 0.97 0.98 7.71
N ALA A 147 1.03 1.34 6.42
CA ALA A 147 1.78 0.59 5.43
C ALA A 147 3.30 0.67 5.66
N LEU A 148 3.81 1.84 6.05
CA LEU A 148 5.21 2.03 6.40
C LEU A 148 5.59 1.28 7.68
N GLU A 149 4.73 1.28 8.70
CA GLU A 149 4.93 0.49 9.91
C GLU A 149 4.96 -1.01 9.62
N ARG A 150 4.02 -1.50 8.80
CA ARG A 150 4.02 -2.90 8.34
C ARG A 150 5.27 -3.26 7.54
N ALA A 151 5.74 -2.37 6.68
CA ALA A 151 6.97 -2.57 5.93
C ALA A 151 8.20 -2.63 6.86
N ALA A 152 8.31 -1.72 7.81
CA ALA A 152 9.39 -1.71 8.79
C ALA A 152 9.41 -2.98 9.66
N ALA A 153 8.23 -3.45 10.10
CA ALA A 153 8.11 -4.71 10.84
C ALA A 153 8.53 -5.93 9.99
N ALA A 154 8.15 -5.96 8.71
CA ALA A 154 8.56 -7.01 7.79
C ALA A 154 10.07 -7.01 7.51
N GLU A 155 10.71 -5.84 7.42
CA GLU A 155 12.16 -5.72 7.28
C GLU A 155 12.90 -6.21 8.52
N ALA A 156 12.43 -5.84 9.72
CA ALA A 156 12.99 -6.33 10.98
C ALA A 156 12.88 -7.86 11.09
N GLU A 157 11.75 -8.44 10.70
CA GLU A 157 11.58 -9.90 10.69
C GLU A 157 12.48 -10.58 9.65
N ARG A 158 12.64 -9.98 8.45
CA ARG A 158 13.58 -10.49 7.44
C ARG A 158 15.01 -10.51 7.97
N ASP A 159 15.46 -9.47 8.67
CA ASP A 159 16.81 -9.40 9.22
C ASP A 159 17.03 -10.38 10.39
N ARG A 160 15.99 -10.59 11.20
CA ARG A 160 15.97 -11.69 12.18
C ARG A 160 16.14 -13.05 11.51
N LEU A 161 15.36 -13.33 10.47
CA LEU A 161 15.44 -14.61 9.74
C LEU A 161 16.80 -14.81 9.06
N ARG A 162 17.42 -13.74 8.53
CA ARG A 162 18.79 -13.80 7.99
C ARG A 162 19.80 -14.18 9.07
N THR A 163 19.67 -13.63 10.27
CA THR A 163 20.55 -13.96 11.40
C THR A 163 20.41 -15.43 11.80
N VAL A 164 19.17 -15.92 11.92
CA VAL A 164 18.89 -17.34 12.22
C VAL A 164 19.44 -18.26 11.12
N ASN A 165 19.26 -17.90 9.85
CA ASN A 165 19.76 -18.69 8.73
C ASN A 165 21.30 -18.74 8.73
N ALA A 166 21.97 -17.61 9.00
CA ALA A 166 23.43 -17.58 9.14
C ALA A 166 23.92 -18.47 10.30
N GLU A 167 23.23 -18.48 11.43
CA GLU A 167 23.55 -19.37 12.55
C GLU A 167 23.36 -20.84 12.19
N GLN A 168 22.27 -21.19 11.51
CA GLN A 168 22.02 -22.56 11.05
C GLN A 168 23.08 -23.01 10.03
N SER A 169 23.49 -22.13 9.13
CA SER A 169 24.54 -22.41 8.15
C SER A 169 25.87 -22.72 8.85
N ARG A 170 26.26 -21.93 9.86
CA ARG A 170 27.45 -22.23 10.69
C ARG A 170 27.35 -23.56 11.41
N ARG A 171 26.20 -23.88 12.00
CA ARG A 171 25.99 -25.18 12.67
C ARG A 171 26.12 -26.36 11.70
N LEU A 172 25.69 -26.19 10.45
CA LEU A 172 25.84 -27.21 9.41
C LEU A 172 27.30 -27.36 8.97
N GLU A 173 28.05 -26.25 8.87
CA GLU A 173 29.49 -26.27 8.62
C GLU A 173 30.23 -27.00 9.75
N ASP A 174 29.96 -26.66 11.01
CA ASP A 174 30.55 -27.32 12.19
C ASP A 174 30.24 -28.83 12.21
N ALA A 175 29.00 -29.21 11.88
CA ALA A 175 28.60 -30.62 11.80
C ALA A 175 29.30 -31.36 10.65
N ALA A 176 29.53 -30.69 9.51
CA ALA A 176 30.27 -31.25 8.39
C ALA A 176 31.74 -31.46 8.76
N ASP A 177 32.37 -30.51 9.45
CA ASP A 177 33.75 -30.62 9.93
C ASP A 177 33.91 -31.70 11.00
N TYR A 178 32.93 -31.82 11.91
CA TYR A 178 32.88 -32.93 12.86
C TYR A 178 32.81 -34.28 12.14
N ASN A 179 31.95 -34.43 11.12
CA ASN A 179 31.86 -35.67 10.34
C ASN A 179 33.18 -36.01 9.66
N ARG A 180 33.85 -35.02 9.03
CA ARG A 180 35.18 -35.23 8.42
C ARG A 180 36.21 -35.70 9.45
N THR A 181 36.17 -35.13 10.65
CA THR A 181 37.06 -35.52 11.76
C THR A 181 36.80 -36.98 12.15
N VAL A 182 35.54 -37.35 12.39
CA VAL A 182 35.15 -38.74 12.72
C VAL A 182 35.52 -39.71 11.60
N GLU A 183 35.32 -39.33 10.33
CA GLU A 183 35.73 -40.15 9.19
C GLU A 183 37.24 -40.37 9.16
N SER A 184 38.03 -39.33 9.47
CA SER A 184 39.49 -39.45 9.55
C SER A 184 39.94 -40.34 10.71
N GLU A 185 39.32 -40.23 11.88
CA GLU A 185 39.58 -41.08 13.04
C GLU A 185 39.19 -42.54 12.76
N LEU A 186 38.06 -42.76 12.07
CA LEU A 186 37.62 -44.09 11.66
C LEU A 186 38.60 -44.71 10.66
N ALA A 187 39.12 -43.92 9.71
CA ALA A 187 40.13 -44.37 8.76
C ALA A 187 41.44 -44.76 9.46
N GLN A 188 41.93 -43.92 10.39
CA GLN A 188 43.10 -44.23 11.21
C GLN A 188 42.88 -45.47 12.08
N GLY A 189 41.70 -45.63 12.67
CA GLY A 189 41.33 -46.81 13.44
C GLY A 189 41.37 -48.09 12.61
N LYS A 190 40.82 -48.04 11.38
CA LYS A 190 40.89 -49.16 10.42
C LYS A 190 42.33 -49.52 10.06
N GLU A 191 43.17 -48.52 9.80
CA GLU A 191 44.59 -48.74 9.49
C GLU A 191 45.33 -49.39 10.67
N ARG A 192 45.08 -48.92 11.90
CA ARG A 192 45.67 -49.50 13.12
C ARG A 192 45.26 -50.95 13.32
N ILE A 193 43.98 -51.27 13.10
CA ILE A 193 43.48 -52.66 13.16
C ILE A 193 44.18 -53.53 12.12
N ALA A 194 44.35 -53.03 10.88
CA ALA A 194 45.05 -53.76 9.83
C ALA A 194 46.52 -54.05 10.18
N ARG A 195 47.22 -53.07 10.77
CA ARG A 195 48.60 -53.25 11.28
C ARG A 195 48.67 -54.31 12.38
N LEU A 196 47.84 -54.18 13.41
CA LEU A 196 47.76 -55.13 14.52
C LEU A 196 47.41 -56.55 14.03
N HIS A 197 46.52 -56.68 13.05
CA HIS A 197 46.18 -57.97 12.46
C HIS A 197 47.41 -58.63 11.79
N THR A 198 48.22 -57.84 11.08
CA THR A 198 49.46 -58.29 10.45
C THR A 198 50.49 -58.72 11.49
N GLU A 199 50.67 -57.94 12.55
CA GLU A 199 51.55 -58.27 13.68
C GLU A 199 51.13 -59.57 14.37
N VAL A 200 49.84 -59.74 14.66
CA VAL A 200 49.30 -60.98 15.24
C VAL A 200 49.53 -62.18 14.32
N GLN A 201 49.39 -62.01 13.00
CA GLN A 201 49.71 -63.09 12.06
C GLN A 201 51.20 -63.48 12.08
N VAL A 202 52.11 -62.49 12.15
CA VAL A 202 53.54 -62.75 12.25
C VAL A 202 53.87 -63.48 13.54
N LEU A 203 53.35 -63.03 14.69
CA LEU A 203 53.53 -63.69 15.98
C LEU A 203 53.00 -65.12 15.97
N ARG A 204 51.83 -65.38 15.37
CA ARG A 204 51.30 -66.74 15.22
C ARG A 204 52.22 -67.64 14.38
N ARG A 205 52.82 -67.11 13.31
CA ARG A 205 53.81 -67.86 12.51
C ARG A 205 55.08 -68.15 13.31
N GLN A 206 55.57 -67.19 14.09
CA GLN A 206 56.73 -67.36 14.96
C GLN A 206 56.48 -68.39 16.06
N VAL A 207 55.34 -68.33 16.74
CA VAL A 207 54.94 -69.32 17.75
C VAL A 207 54.87 -70.72 17.13
N ARG A 208 54.25 -70.84 15.96
CA ARG A 208 54.17 -72.14 15.25
C ARG A 208 55.56 -72.67 14.93
N ARG A 209 56.46 -71.83 14.40
CA ARG A 209 57.84 -72.21 14.09
C ARG A 209 58.61 -72.66 15.34
N LEU A 210 58.48 -71.93 16.45
CA LEU A 210 59.11 -72.31 17.72
C LEU A 210 58.55 -73.65 18.26
N GLN A 211 57.25 -73.89 18.09
CA GLN A 211 56.63 -75.18 18.44
C GLN A 211 57.16 -76.32 17.56
N GLU A 212 57.33 -76.08 16.26
CA GLU A 212 57.93 -77.03 15.31
C GLU A 212 59.39 -77.33 15.69
N GLU A 213 60.21 -76.30 15.95
CA GLU A 213 61.61 -76.41 16.39
C GLU A 213 61.73 -77.15 17.73
N ALA A 214 60.86 -76.86 18.71
CA ALA A 214 60.82 -77.57 19.99
C ALA A 214 60.45 -79.05 19.82
N ALA A 215 59.46 -79.36 18.97
CA ALA A 215 59.08 -80.74 18.66
C ALA A 215 60.20 -81.49 17.92
N GLU A 216 60.96 -80.80 17.05
CA GLU A 216 62.15 -81.37 16.40
C GLU A 216 63.26 -81.65 17.40
N GLN A 217 63.50 -80.76 18.37
CA GLN A 217 64.45 -80.99 19.45
C GLN A 217 64.04 -82.16 20.36
N GLU A 218 62.75 -82.28 20.68
CA GLU A 218 62.22 -83.43 21.42
C GLU A 218 62.46 -84.73 20.65
N ARG A 219 62.16 -84.78 19.34
CA ARG A 219 62.43 -85.95 18.50
C ARG A 219 63.91 -86.27 18.39
N ALA A 220 64.77 -85.26 18.26
CA ALA A 220 66.22 -85.47 18.22
C ALA A 220 66.74 -86.04 19.56
N GLY A 221 66.27 -85.50 20.69
CA GLY A 221 66.58 -86.03 22.02
C GLY A 221 66.00 -87.43 22.27
N GLU A 222 64.84 -87.75 21.72
CA GLU A 222 64.27 -89.10 21.74
C GLU A 222 65.09 -90.08 20.88
N GLN A 223 65.59 -89.67 19.72
CA GLN A 223 66.50 -90.49 18.91
C GLN A 223 67.84 -90.74 19.61
N GLU A 224 68.38 -89.75 20.32
CA GLU A 224 69.56 -89.95 21.18
C GLU A 224 69.26 -90.93 22.32
N ARG A 225 68.12 -90.79 23.02
CA ARG A 225 67.70 -91.76 24.06
C ARG A 225 67.36 -93.14 23.51
N ALA A 226 66.81 -93.24 22.31
CA ALA A 226 66.54 -94.51 21.64
C ALA A 226 67.84 -95.18 21.20
N GLY A 227 68.85 -94.43 20.74
CA GLY A 227 70.20 -94.94 20.53
C GLY A 227 70.90 -95.37 21.82
N GLU A 228 70.59 -94.73 22.95
CA GLU A 228 71.03 -95.17 24.29
C GLU A 228 70.24 -96.40 24.80
N GLN A 229 68.95 -96.50 24.47
CA GLN A 229 68.11 -97.67 24.82
C GLN A 229 68.38 -98.88 23.89
N GLU A 230 68.79 -98.70 22.63
CA GLU A 230 69.30 -99.81 21.79
C GLU A 230 70.64 -100.35 22.31
N ARG A 231 71.41 -99.59 23.09
CA ARG A 231 72.55 -100.11 23.87
C ARG A 231 72.17 -100.78 25.19
N ALA A 232 70.94 -100.60 25.69
CA ALA A 232 70.47 -101.20 26.94
C ALA A 232 69.41 -102.31 26.73
N GLY A 233 68.90 -102.48 25.50
CA GLY A 233 67.78 -103.36 25.16
C GLY A 233 68.15 -104.78 24.67
N GLU A 234 69.39 -105.24 24.86
CA GLU A 234 69.75 -106.67 24.70
C GLU A 234 69.37 -107.53 25.93
N GLN A 235 68.73 -106.97 26.96
CA GLN A 235 68.21 -107.74 28.09
C GLN A 235 66.72 -107.49 28.31
N GLU A 236 66.00 -108.61 28.48
CA GLU A 236 64.64 -108.73 29.03
C GLU A 236 63.44 -108.72 28.06
N ARG A 237 63.41 -109.82 27.31
CA ARG A 237 62.30 -110.77 27.19
C ARG A 237 61.48 -110.94 28.51
N ALA A 238 60.17 -110.66 28.47
CA ALA A 238 59.03 -111.46 29.01
C ALA A 238 57.86 -110.62 29.57
N GLY A 239 56.62 -110.99 29.23
CA GLY A 239 55.46 -110.82 30.13
C GLY A 239 54.21 -110.11 29.59
N GLU A 240 53.33 -110.87 28.94
CA GLU A 240 51.85 -110.72 28.95
C GLU A 240 51.26 -110.87 30.39
N PRO A 241 49.94 -110.74 30.69
CA PRO A 241 48.77 -110.23 29.93
C PRO A 241 47.75 -109.38 30.78
N ALA A 242 46.57 -109.08 30.20
CA ALA A 242 45.21 -109.14 30.81
C ALA A 242 44.41 -107.85 31.13
N GLU A 243 43.28 -107.73 30.40
CA GLU A 243 41.89 -107.41 30.81
C GLU A 243 41.57 -106.43 31.97
N ARG A 244 40.71 -105.41 31.72
CA ARG A 244 39.26 -105.43 32.09
C ARG A 244 38.52 -104.13 31.75
N ALA A 245 37.24 -104.33 31.44
CA ALA A 245 36.17 -103.35 31.25
C ALA A 245 35.93 -102.40 32.45
N VAL A 246 35.23 -101.27 32.22
CA VAL A 246 33.87 -100.99 32.73
C VAL A 246 33.47 -99.50 32.55
N ALA A 247 32.21 -99.33 32.17
CA ALA A 247 31.35 -98.15 32.04
C ALA A 247 31.35 -97.09 33.19
N GLY A 248 30.82 -95.89 32.85
CA GLY A 248 30.21 -94.91 33.79
C GLY A 248 30.49 -93.46 33.34
N ALA A 249 29.56 -92.68 32.75
CA ALA A 249 28.33 -92.09 33.29
C ALA A 249 28.54 -91.10 34.47
N GLY A 250 28.12 -89.84 34.26
CA GLY A 250 27.85 -88.83 35.31
C GLY A 250 28.64 -87.53 35.14
N THR A 251 28.08 -86.44 34.60
CA THR A 251 27.29 -85.37 35.28
C THR A 251 27.96 -84.74 36.51
N ARG A 252 28.24 -83.42 36.46
CA ARG A 252 27.84 -82.35 37.42
C ARG A 252 28.80 -81.14 37.35
N THR A 253 28.31 -79.98 36.90
CA THR A 253 27.74 -78.84 37.66
C THR A 253 28.75 -77.98 38.42
N GLY A 254 28.76 -76.70 38.05
CA GLY A 254 29.16 -75.52 38.83
C GLY A 254 28.86 -74.30 37.97
N ALA A 255 27.67 -73.69 37.98
CA ALA A 255 27.00 -72.97 39.07
C ALA A 255 27.83 -71.81 39.63
N GLY A 256 27.51 -70.61 39.12
CA GLY A 256 27.87 -69.28 39.64
C GLY A 256 27.11 -68.26 38.79
N ALA A 257 25.85 -67.93 39.07
CA ALA A 257 25.38 -67.00 40.11
C ALA A 257 25.83 -65.55 39.85
N GLY A 258 24.87 -64.67 39.53
CA GLY A 258 25.10 -63.22 39.38
C GLY A 258 24.11 -62.52 38.46
N THR A 259 22.80 -62.57 38.75
CA THR A 259 22.00 -61.37 39.10
C THR A 259 22.28 -60.12 38.25
N ARG A 260 21.35 -59.80 37.34
CA ARG A 260 20.51 -58.57 37.46
C ARG A 260 19.43 -58.55 36.39
N THR A 261 18.22 -58.76 36.89
CA THR A 261 17.01 -58.02 36.52
C THR A 261 17.32 -56.58 36.14
N GLY A 262 16.96 -56.22 34.92
CA GLY A 262 16.96 -54.86 34.41
C GLY A 262 15.95 -54.77 33.29
N THR A 263 14.67 -54.74 33.69
CA THR A 263 13.54 -54.13 32.99
C THR A 263 13.85 -53.62 31.58
N ALA A 264 13.33 -54.33 30.58
CA ALA A 264 13.03 -53.74 29.29
C ALA A 264 11.91 -52.70 29.49
N THR A 265 12.26 -51.52 29.97
CA THR A 265 11.45 -50.33 29.80
C THR A 265 11.55 -49.99 28.31
N ALA A 266 10.53 -50.41 27.57
CA ALA A 266 10.16 -49.77 26.32
C ALA A 266 9.99 -48.28 26.60
N LYS A 267 11.07 -47.52 26.44
CA LYS A 267 11.00 -46.07 26.33
C LYS A 267 10.49 -45.82 24.92
N ALA A 268 9.16 -45.86 24.80
CA ALA A 268 8.45 -45.21 23.73
C ALA A 268 9.05 -43.81 23.63
N ARG A 269 9.83 -43.60 22.56
CA ARG A 269 10.35 -42.30 22.17
C ARG A 269 9.14 -41.55 21.65
N THR A 270 8.37 -40.99 22.58
CA THR A 270 7.41 -39.93 22.32
C THR A 270 8.15 -38.87 21.52
N GLN A 271 7.72 -38.71 20.28
CA GLN A 271 7.99 -37.54 19.49
C GLN A 271 7.52 -36.33 20.28
N SER A 272 8.45 -35.64 20.93
CA SER A 272 8.26 -34.28 21.42
C SER A 272 8.06 -33.38 20.21
N ARG A 273 6.81 -33.32 19.73
CA ARG A 273 6.29 -32.19 18.98
C ARG A 273 6.38 -30.96 19.88
N PRO A 274 6.97 -29.83 19.45
CA PRO A 274 6.76 -28.57 20.14
C PRO A 274 5.27 -28.20 19.99
N ARG A 275 4.57 -28.28 21.12
CA ARG A 275 3.23 -27.73 21.32
C ARG A 275 3.36 -26.21 21.21
N ARG A 276 3.00 -25.65 20.05
CA ARG A 276 2.67 -24.23 19.90
C ARG A 276 1.60 -23.91 20.95
N THR A 277 1.95 -23.12 21.96
CA THR A 277 0.98 -22.36 22.73
C THR A 277 0.46 -21.26 21.82
N ARG A 278 -0.62 -21.58 21.09
CA ARG A 278 -1.51 -20.58 20.51
C ARG A 278 -2.35 -20.08 21.69
N SER A 279 -2.00 -18.91 22.22
CA SER A 279 -2.90 -18.15 23.06
C SER A 279 -4.04 -17.67 22.17
N GLU A 280 -5.18 -18.34 22.30
CA GLU A 280 -6.47 -17.84 21.89
C GLU A 280 -6.81 -16.63 22.76
N THR A 281 -6.75 -15.45 22.14
CA THR A 281 -7.67 -14.37 22.46
C THR A 281 -8.98 -14.70 21.76
N ALA A 282 -9.96 -15.18 22.53
CA ALA A 282 -11.35 -15.21 22.11
C ALA A 282 -12.05 -14.03 22.77
N GLU A 283 -12.44 -13.04 21.97
CA GLU A 283 -13.58 -12.15 22.19
C GLU A 283 -13.80 -11.36 20.89
N GLY A 284 -14.99 -11.45 20.29
CA GLY A 284 -15.38 -10.67 19.11
C GLY A 284 -15.90 -11.46 17.92
N SER A 285 -16.92 -12.29 18.14
CA SER A 285 -17.89 -12.70 17.12
C SER A 285 -18.75 -11.50 16.78
N ASP A 286 -18.87 -11.12 15.50
CA ASP A 286 -20.12 -10.62 14.91
C ASP A 286 -20.08 -10.73 13.37
N ASP A 287 -21.08 -11.44 12.85
CA ASP A 287 -21.72 -11.39 11.54
C ASP A 287 -20.91 -11.06 10.28
N ILE A 288 -20.68 -12.10 9.46
CA ILE A 288 -20.73 -11.95 7.99
C ILE A 288 -21.67 -13.02 7.45
N THR A 289 -22.89 -12.59 7.15
CA THR A 289 -23.85 -13.30 6.31
C THR A 289 -23.33 -13.35 4.88
N GLY A 290 -23.50 -14.53 4.25
CA GLY A 290 -23.13 -14.77 2.87
C GLY A 290 -24.01 -14.01 1.87
N GLY A 291 -23.52 -13.95 0.64
CA GLY A 291 -24.27 -13.42 -0.50
C GLY A 291 -23.45 -13.54 -1.77
N ASP A 292 -23.67 -14.63 -2.48
CA ASP A 292 -23.21 -14.89 -3.85
C ASP A 292 -23.45 -13.70 -4.79
N SER A 293 -22.49 -13.44 -5.68
CA SER A 293 -22.82 -13.20 -7.11
C SER A 293 -21.55 -13.16 -7.96
N VAL A 294 -21.39 -14.24 -8.72
CA VAL A 294 -20.47 -14.38 -9.83
C VAL A 294 -21.10 -13.71 -11.06
N THR A 295 -20.47 -12.65 -11.57
CA THR A 295 -20.59 -12.29 -12.99
C THR A 295 -19.20 -11.97 -13.54
N GLY A 296 -18.65 -12.92 -14.28
CA GLY A 296 -17.41 -12.75 -15.01
C GLY A 296 -17.58 -11.82 -16.21
N THR A 297 -16.75 -10.80 -16.28
CA THR A 297 -16.51 -10.01 -17.49
C THR A 297 -15.15 -10.43 -18.06
N THR A 298 -15.22 -11.33 -19.04
CA THR A 298 -14.10 -11.70 -19.91
C THR A 298 -13.85 -10.57 -20.90
N SER A 299 -12.66 -9.97 -20.84
CA SER A 299 -12.18 -9.03 -21.83
C SER A 299 -11.51 -9.79 -22.98
N PRO A 300 -11.79 -9.48 -24.26
CA PRO A 300 -11.26 -10.23 -25.39
C PRO A 300 -9.81 -9.84 -25.70
N ARG A 301 -8.98 -10.88 -25.86
CA ARG A 301 -7.59 -10.82 -26.33
C ARG A 301 -7.58 -10.85 -27.86
N PRO A 302 -7.01 -9.87 -28.58
CA PRO A 302 -6.91 -9.95 -30.03
C PRO A 302 -5.77 -10.90 -30.41
N THR A 303 -6.12 -11.97 -31.12
CA THR A 303 -5.22 -12.80 -31.90
C THR A 303 -4.79 -12.05 -33.16
N GLY A 304 -3.55 -11.57 -33.18
CA GLY A 304 -2.87 -11.15 -34.40
C GLY A 304 -1.91 -12.25 -34.81
N GLU A 305 -2.34 -13.09 -35.76
CA GLU A 305 -1.48 -13.99 -36.52
C GLU A 305 -0.55 -13.17 -37.42
N GLY A 306 0.74 -13.47 -37.35
CA GLY A 306 1.78 -12.82 -38.14
C GLY A 306 2.96 -13.77 -38.30
N ARG A 307 2.75 -14.81 -39.09
CA ARG A 307 3.72 -15.78 -39.56
C ARG A 307 4.58 -15.13 -40.66
N LEU A 308 5.88 -14.98 -40.42
CA LEU A 308 6.90 -15.03 -41.47
C LEU A 308 8.16 -15.70 -40.91
N ASP A 309 8.47 -16.85 -41.53
CA ASP A 309 9.80 -17.43 -41.63
C ASP A 309 10.80 -16.37 -42.14
N ASP A 310 12.01 -16.36 -41.60
CA ASP A 310 13.18 -16.81 -42.36
C ASP A 310 14.42 -16.77 -41.48
N GLY A 311 15.13 -17.90 -41.48
CA GLY A 311 16.37 -18.07 -40.76
C GLY A 311 17.49 -17.26 -41.39
N THR A 312 18.41 -16.80 -40.54
CA THR A 312 19.82 -16.69 -40.93
C THR A 312 20.63 -16.68 -39.65
N GLY A 313 21.32 -17.80 -39.41
CA GLY A 313 22.31 -17.89 -38.35
C GLY A 313 23.52 -17.03 -38.69
N ALA A 314 24.03 -16.33 -37.69
CA ALA A 314 25.38 -15.79 -37.69
C ALA A 314 25.94 -15.87 -36.26
N PRO A 315 27.27 -16.05 -36.13
CA PRO A 315 27.88 -16.72 -35.00
C PRO A 315 28.17 -15.78 -33.83
N LEU A 316 28.33 -16.43 -32.67
CA LEU A 316 28.97 -15.93 -31.46
C LEU A 316 30.27 -15.19 -31.78
N ASP A 317 30.32 -13.91 -31.41
CA ASP A 317 31.54 -13.13 -31.32
C ASP A 317 31.77 -12.75 -29.85
N ASP A 318 32.85 -13.28 -29.29
CA ASP A 318 33.34 -13.06 -27.94
C ASP A 318 34.00 -11.67 -27.87
N GLY A 319 33.32 -10.70 -27.25
CA GLY A 319 33.83 -9.36 -27.00
C GLY A 319 34.11 -9.09 -25.51
N PRO A 320 35.32 -8.63 -25.11
CA PRO A 320 35.79 -8.65 -23.74
C PRO A 320 35.38 -7.43 -22.90
N GLY A 321 35.18 -7.67 -21.60
CA GLY A 321 35.65 -6.80 -20.51
C GLY A 321 35.16 -5.35 -20.46
N ILE A 322 33.96 -5.12 -19.92
CA ILE A 322 33.59 -3.80 -19.40
C ILE A 322 34.10 -3.66 -17.96
N GLN A 323 35.07 -2.76 -17.82
CA GLN A 323 35.70 -2.34 -16.59
C GLN A 323 34.70 -1.68 -15.64
N ARG A 324 34.82 -2.05 -14.36
CA ARG A 324 34.31 -1.31 -13.21
C ARG A 324 34.95 0.08 -13.14
N GLY A 325 34.16 1.13 -13.33
CA GLY A 325 34.41 2.47 -12.77
C GLY A 325 33.13 2.90 -12.07
N GLN A 326 33.05 2.88 -10.73
CA GLN A 326 33.43 3.98 -9.84
C GLN A 326 33.00 5.36 -10.35
N ALA A 327 31.81 5.79 -9.95
CA ALA A 327 31.54 7.08 -9.29
C ALA A 327 30.02 7.33 -9.32
N GLU A 328 29.34 7.25 -8.16
CA GLU A 328 28.04 7.88 -7.99
C GLU A 328 28.08 8.97 -6.90
N PRO A 329 27.33 10.07 -7.08
CA PRO A 329 27.54 11.33 -6.37
C PRO A 329 26.75 11.38 -5.06
N VAL A 330 27.48 11.46 -3.94
CA VAL A 330 26.95 11.83 -2.63
C VAL A 330 26.65 13.34 -2.62
N GLY A 331 25.50 13.75 -3.16
CA GLY A 331 25.16 15.18 -3.22
C GLY A 331 23.69 15.57 -3.38
N ARG A 332 22.78 14.64 -3.72
CA ARG A 332 21.37 15.00 -4.00
C ARG A 332 20.37 14.77 -2.87
N ARG A 333 20.74 14.12 -1.76
CA ARG A 333 19.77 13.82 -0.67
C ARG A 333 19.48 14.97 0.29
N ARG A 334 20.27 16.06 0.31
CA ARG A 334 20.03 17.21 1.23
C ARG A 334 19.06 18.28 0.73
N ARG A 335 18.68 18.30 -0.55
CA ARG A 335 17.75 19.33 -1.05
C ARG A 335 16.27 18.96 -0.90
N MET A 336 15.94 17.67 -0.74
CA MET A 336 14.55 17.22 -0.59
C MET A 336 14.01 17.40 0.82
N THR A 337 14.85 17.32 1.85
CA THR A 337 14.44 17.52 3.25
C THR A 337 14.00 18.96 3.50
N ASP A 338 14.65 19.94 2.86
CA ASP A 338 14.36 21.36 3.08
C ASP A 338 13.02 21.78 2.45
N THR A 339 12.63 21.19 1.32
CA THR A 339 11.33 21.46 0.68
C THR A 339 10.17 20.87 1.48
N TRP A 340 10.37 19.69 2.08
CA TRP A 340 9.37 19.04 2.93
C TRP A 340 9.11 19.80 4.23
N VAL A 341 10.16 20.33 4.89
CA VAL A 341 10.00 21.11 6.13
C VAL A 341 9.22 22.41 5.88
N ILE A 342 9.44 23.06 4.73
CA ILE A 342 8.70 24.28 4.36
C ILE A 342 7.23 23.93 4.05
N ALA A 343 6.97 22.84 3.32
CA ALA A 343 5.61 22.41 3.01
C ALA A 343 4.82 22.03 4.28
N VAL A 344 5.44 21.30 5.21
CA VAL A 344 4.81 20.91 6.48
C VAL A 344 4.53 22.12 7.37
N ALA A 345 5.43 23.11 7.43
CA ALA A 345 5.20 24.34 8.19
C ALA A 345 4.03 25.17 7.63
N VAL A 346 3.89 25.26 6.30
CA VAL A 346 2.76 25.96 5.66
C VAL A 346 1.43 25.24 5.92
N VAL A 347 1.42 23.90 5.82
CA VAL A 347 0.21 23.10 6.09
C VAL A 347 -0.19 23.16 7.56
N MET A 348 0.76 23.10 8.49
CA MET A 348 0.50 23.25 9.93
C MET A 348 0.01 24.66 10.29
N GLY A 349 0.55 25.70 9.64
CA GLY A 349 0.05 27.08 9.79
C GLY A 349 -1.38 27.24 9.29
N ALA A 350 -1.71 26.65 8.14
CA ALA A 350 -3.07 26.66 7.60
C ALA A 350 -4.06 25.84 8.46
N ALA A 351 -3.63 24.69 8.97
CA ALA A 351 -4.44 23.86 9.88
C ALA A 351 -4.69 24.56 11.23
N GLY A 352 -3.69 25.28 11.76
CA GLY A 352 -3.86 26.10 12.97
C GLY A 352 -4.90 27.21 12.80
N ALA A 353 -4.95 27.84 11.62
CA ALA A 353 -5.95 28.87 11.31
C ALA A 353 -7.38 28.30 11.24
N LEU A 354 -7.55 27.09 10.70
CA LEU A 354 -8.84 26.40 10.64
C LEU A 354 -9.36 25.97 12.02
N VAL A 355 -8.47 25.57 12.94
CA VAL A 355 -8.87 25.22 14.31
C VAL A 355 -9.34 26.46 15.09
N THR A 356 -8.75 27.63 14.84
CA THR A 356 -9.24 28.89 15.43
C THR A 356 -10.58 29.35 14.86
N GLU A 357 -10.89 28.98 13.61
CA GLU A 357 -12.17 29.30 12.96
C GLU A 357 -13.34 28.50 13.57
N THR A 358 -13.10 27.26 14.01
CA THR A 358 -14.10 26.47 14.74
C THR A 358 -14.33 26.95 16.18
N ALA A 359 -13.33 27.56 16.83
CA ALA A 359 -13.50 28.16 18.15
C ALA A 359 -14.20 29.54 18.09
N ALA A 360 -14.18 30.19 16.93
CA ALA A 360 -14.79 31.51 16.70
C ALA A 360 -16.30 31.49 16.46
N HIS A 361 -16.92 30.31 16.31
CA HIS A 361 -18.37 30.21 16.10
C HIS A 361 -19.20 30.62 17.33
N ASP A 362 -18.57 30.81 18.50
CA ASP A 362 -19.23 31.19 19.76
C ASP A 362 -18.90 32.62 20.24
N MET A 363 -18.00 33.34 19.55
CA MET A 363 -17.65 34.73 19.87
C MET A 363 -17.48 35.57 18.60
N GLY A 364 -18.50 36.37 18.27
CA GLY A 364 -18.47 37.54 17.38
C GLY A 364 -17.56 37.46 16.14
N GLN A 365 -18.15 37.17 14.98
CA GLN A 365 -17.47 36.98 13.68
C GLN A 365 -16.47 38.10 13.30
N ASP A 366 -16.69 39.34 13.73
CA ASP A 366 -15.84 40.47 13.35
C ASP A 366 -14.48 40.50 14.09
N ILE A 367 -14.39 39.95 15.31
CA ILE A 367 -13.13 39.92 16.07
C ILE A 367 -12.25 38.75 15.60
N ALA A 368 -12.88 37.61 15.27
CA ALA A 368 -12.18 36.42 14.81
C ALA A 368 -11.53 36.61 13.42
N ALA A 369 -12.22 37.29 12.50
CA ALA A 369 -11.65 37.60 11.19
C ALA A 369 -10.41 38.51 11.31
N GLY A 370 -10.46 39.51 12.20
CA GLY A 370 -9.31 40.38 12.48
C GLY A 370 -8.12 39.63 13.07
N ALA A 371 -8.36 38.72 14.02
CA ALA A 371 -7.31 37.91 14.65
C ALA A 371 -6.66 36.92 13.68
N ALA A 372 -7.45 36.28 12.80
CA ALA A 372 -6.93 35.35 11.79
C ALA A 372 -6.03 36.06 10.77
N VAL A 373 -6.43 37.24 10.28
CA VAL A 373 -5.61 38.05 9.37
C VAL A 373 -4.31 38.51 10.06
N ALA A 374 -4.39 38.95 11.32
CA ALA A 374 -3.21 39.35 12.09
C ALA A 374 -2.23 38.18 12.31
N ALA A 375 -2.74 36.97 12.57
CA ALA A 375 -1.91 35.77 12.75
C ALA A 375 -1.19 35.36 11.46
N VAL A 376 -1.86 35.44 10.31
CA VAL A 376 -1.24 35.15 8.99
C VAL A 376 -0.16 36.18 8.67
N VAL A 377 -0.43 37.48 8.88
CA VAL A 377 0.56 38.56 8.67
C VAL A 377 1.79 38.34 9.56
N TYR A 378 1.59 38.07 10.85
CA TYR A 378 2.68 37.83 11.80
C TYR A 378 3.50 36.57 11.44
N ALA A 379 2.85 35.49 11.01
CA ALA A 379 3.54 34.28 10.55
C ALA A 379 4.38 34.53 9.28
N THR A 380 3.89 35.36 8.36
CA THR A 380 4.65 35.74 7.15
C THR A 380 5.85 36.63 7.47
N GLU A 381 5.73 37.56 8.44
CA GLU A 381 6.86 38.37 8.89
C GLU A 381 7.94 37.49 9.55
N LEU A 382 7.56 36.59 10.47
CA LEU A 382 8.49 35.66 11.12
C LEU A 382 9.20 34.74 10.12
N ALA A 383 8.48 34.25 9.10
CA ALA A 383 9.08 33.47 8.03
C ALA A 383 10.07 34.29 7.20
N SER A 384 9.77 35.56 6.92
CA SER A 384 10.67 36.46 6.19
C SER A 384 11.95 36.76 6.98
N GLU A 385 11.84 36.94 8.30
CA GLU A 385 12.95 37.21 9.19
C GLU A 385 13.86 35.98 9.37
N ALA A 386 13.26 34.78 9.49
CA ALA A 386 14.01 33.53 9.55
C ALA A 386 14.78 33.22 8.24
N VAL A 387 14.26 33.63 7.09
CA VAL A 387 14.95 33.54 5.80
C VAL A 387 16.09 34.57 5.72
N ALA A 388 15.87 35.79 6.22
CA ALA A 388 16.88 36.83 6.27
C ALA A 388 18.07 36.45 7.18
N ASP A 389 17.83 35.93 8.39
CA ASP A 389 18.89 35.50 9.32
C ASP A 389 19.71 34.34 8.74
N ARG A 390 19.06 33.38 8.05
CA ARG A 390 19.77 32.31 7.34
C ARG A 390 20.64 32.83 6.18
N GLY A 391 20.19 33.85 5.47
CA GLY A 391 20.97 34.54 4.44
C GLY A 391 22.21 35.23 5.02
N ALA A 392 22.06 35.90 6.17
CA ALA A 392 23.15 36.58 6.87
C ALA A 392 24.22 35.60 7.38
N ARG A 393 23.81 34.45 7.96
CA ARG A 393 24.74 33.41 8.43
C ARG A 393 25.51 32.74 7.29
N ARG A 394 24.90 32.56 6.11
CA ARG A 394 25.58 32.03 4.93
C ARG A 394 26.67 32.96 4.40
N ARG A 395 26.46 34.27 4.44
CA ARG A 395 27.47 35.26 4.00
C ARG A 395 28.64 35.36 4.97
N LYS A 396 28.42 35.22 6.29
CA LYS A 396 29.51 35.20 7.29
C LYS A 396 30.38 33.94 7.25
N GLY A 397 29.89 32.83 6.69
CA GLY A 397 30.62 31.57 6.64
C GLY A 397 31.63 31.43 5.49
N THR A 398 31.62 32.35 4.50
CA THR A 398 32.45 32.24 3.29
C THR A 398 33.71 33.11 3.28
N ASP A 399 33.86 34.07 4.21
CA ASP A 399 35.01 34.99 4.24
C ASP A 399 36.08 34.63 5.30
N GLY A 400 35.97 33.48 5.95
CA GLY A 400 36.90 33.06 7.03
C GLY A 400 38.04 32.13 6.60
N GLY A 401 38.27 31.94 5.30
CA GLY A 401 39.28 31.01 4.78
C GLY A 401 40.17 31.67 3.73
N ALA A 402 41.05 32.57 4.17
CA ALA A 402 42.24 33.01 3.44
C ALA A 402 43.43 32.95 4.38
#